data_AF-A0A9X4LA67-F1
#
_entry.id   AF-A0A9X4LA67-F1
#
_cell.length_a   1.000
_cell.length_b   1.000
_cell.length_c   1.000
_cell.angle_alpha   90.00
_cell.angle_beta   90.00
_cell.angle_gamma   90.00
#
_symmetry.space_group_name_H-M   'P 1'
#
loop_
_entity.id
_entity.type
_entity.pdbx_description
1 polymer ?
#
loop_
_entity_poly.entity_id
_entity_poly.type
_entity_poly.pdbx_seq_one_letter_code
_entity_poly.pdbx_strand_id
1 'polypeptide(L)'
;MKLNKANIFNLIFTILFFSFNILITYNANIDYKLWLIPGLAICGFALFSSLTLVIIYSDLFSEILFFINIILALYYIYPIFYEFV
;
A
#
# COMPACT_ATOMS: atom_id res chain seq x y z
N MET A 1 -7.99 22.05 7.33
CA MET A 1 -8.60 20.93 6.59
C MET A 1 -9.37 20.07 7.59
N LYS A 2 -10.69 19.87 7.44
CA LYS A 2 -11.42 18.96 8.34
C LYS A 2 -11.12 17.53 7.92
N LEU A 3 -10.41 16.79 8.76
CA LEU A 3 -10.09 15.40 8.51
C LEU A 3 -11.38 14.57 8.56
N ASN A 4 -11.74 13.93 7.45
CA ASN A 4 -12.91 13.05 7.40
C ASN A 4 -12.57 11.65 7.96
N LYS A 5 -13.56 10.94 8.49
CA LYS A 5 -13.43 9.55 8.98
C LYS A 5 -12.82 8.63 7.92
N ALA A 6 -13.19 8.84 6.65
CA ALA A 6 -12.62 8.09 5.52
C ALA A 6 -11.11 8.32 5.35
N ASN A 7 -10.64 9.54 5.55
CA ASN A 7 -9.21 9.89 5.47
C ASN A 7 -8.42 9.28 6.63
N ILE A 8 -9.03 9.21 7.82
CA ILE A 8 -8.44 8.52 8.97
C ILE A 8 -8.33 7.03 8.71
N PHE A 9 -9.37 6.41 8.15
CA PHE A 9 -9.34 5.00 7.78
C PHE A 9 -8.25 4.72 6.74
N ASN A 10 -8.13 5.56 5.71
CA ASN A 10 -7.11 5.46 4.68
C ASN A 10 -5.69 5.59 5.26
N LEU A 11 -5.49 6.51 6.21
CA LEU A 11 -4.23 6.68 6.91
C LEU A 11 -3.84 5.41 7.69
N ILE A 12 -4.78 4.85 8.47
CA ILE A 12 -4.54 3.60 9.21
C ILE A 12 -4.18 2.47 8.26
N PHE A 13 -4.90 2.35 7.15
CA PHE A 13 -4.65 1.33 6.14
C PHE A 13 -3.28 1.49 5.48
N THR A 14 -2.89 2.73 5.18
CA THR A 14 -1.57 3.08 4.63
C THR A 14 -0.44 2.69 5.61
N ILE A 15 -0.62 2.94 6.91
CA ILE A 15 0.34 2.53 7.94
C ILE A 15 0.46 1.00 8.01
N LEU A 16 -0.66 0.27 7.99
CA LEU A 16 -0.65 -1.19 7.97
C LEU A 16 0.06 -1.73 6.72
N PHE A 17 -0.18 -1.13 5.57
CA PHE A 17 0.47 -1.52 4.31
C PHE A 17 1.98 -1.26 4.33
N PHE A 18 2.42 -0.15 4.93
CA PHE A 18 3.83 0.13 5.17
C PHE A 18 4.47 -0.92 6.10
N SER A 19 3.83 -1.23 7.23
CA SER A 19 4.33 -2.25 8.16
C SER A 19 4.40 -3.63 7.51
N PHE A 20 3.42 -3.99 6.67
CA PHE A 20 3.42 -5.23 5.90
C PHE A 20 4.61 -5.31 4.93
N ASN A 21 4.89 -4.23 4.20
CA ASN A 21 6.06 -4.13 3.32
C ASN A 21 7.37 -4.36 4.08
N ILE A 22 7.55 -3.69 5.22
CA ILE A 22 8.74 -3.91 6.07
C ILE A 22 8.83 -5.37 6.51
N LEU A 23 7.73 -5.94 7.00
CA LEU A 23 7.71 -7.28 7.55
C LEU A 23 8.09 -8.33 6.50
N ILE A 24 7.60 -8.21 5.26
CA ILE A 24 7.98 -9.13 4.19
C ILE A 24 9.44 -8.93 3.76
N THR A 25 9.90 -7.68 3.61
CA THR A 25 11.27 -7.43 3.13
C THR A 25 12.34 -7.88 4.14
N TYR A 26 12.10 -7.69 5.44
CA TYR A 26 13.13 -7.90 6.46
C TYR A 26 13.01 -9.20 7.25
N ASN A 27 11.91 -9.95 7.11
CA ASN A 27 11.76 -11.22 7.78
C ASN A 27 12.21 -12.38 6.89
N ALA A 28 13.47 -12.80 7.05
CA ALA A 28 14.08 -13.88 6.29
C ALA A 28 13.39 -15.25 6.45
N ASN A 29 12.52 -15.42 7.45
CA ASN A 29 11.76 -16.66 7.67
C ASN A 29 10.45 -16.70 6.87
N ILE A 30 10.09 -15.63 6.17
CA ILE A 30 8.88 -15.55 5.36
C ILE A 30 9.18 -16.03 3.96
N ASP A 31 8.48 -17.07 3.52
CA ASP A 31 8.55 -17.55 2.14
C ASP A 31 7.95 -16.49 1.20
N TYR A 32 8.81 -15.75 0.52
CA TYR A 32 8.43 -14.69 -0.40
C TYR A 32 7.48 -15.17 -1.51
N LYS A 33 7.56 -16.44 -1.93
CA LYS A 33 6.66 -17.00 -2.95
C LYS A 33 5.25 -17.21 -2.43
N LEU A 34 5.12 -17.65 -1.18
CA LEU A 34 3.82 -17.81 -0.53
C LEU A 34 3.11 -16.47 -0.36
N TRP A 35 3.88 -15.42 -0.05
CA TRP A 35 3.33 -14.09 0.24
C TRP A 35 3.19 -13.18 -0.99
N LEU A 36 3.74 -13.58 -2.13
CA LEU A 36 3.66 -12.88 -3.40
C LEU A 36 2.22 -12.53 -3.81
N ILE A 37 1.36 -13.56 -3.90
CA ILE A 37 -0.02 -13.42 -4.36
C ILE A 37 -0.88 -12.66 -3.32
N PRO A 38 -0.85 -13.01 -2.02
CA PRO A 38 -1.54 -12.24 -0.99
C PRO A 38 -1.09 -10.77 -0.94
N GLY A 39 0.21 -10.50 -1.06
CA GLY A 39 0.73 -9.13 -1.01
C GLY A 39 0.35 -8.30 -2.24
N LEU A 40 0.32 -8.89 -3.43
CA LEU A 40 -0.23 -8.27 -4.64
C LEU A 40 -1.71 -7.90 -4.47
N ALA A 41 -2.51 -8.77 -3.86
CA ALA A 41 -3.91 -8.48 -3.58
C ALA A 41 -4.07 -7.30 -2.59
N ILE A 42 -3.23 -7.24 -1.55
CA ILE A 42 -3.19 -6.12 -0.59
C ILE A 42 -2.77 -4.82 -1.29
N CYS A 43 -1.75 -4.85 -2.15
CA CYS A 43 -1.32 -3.70 -2.94
C CYS A 43 -2.47 -3.17 -3.81
N GLY A 44 -3.14 -4.07 -4.54
CA GLY A 44 -4.30 -3.71 -5.37
C GLY A 44 -5.40 -3.06 -4.54
N PHE A 45 -5.78 -3.67 -3.42
CA PHE A 45 -6.83 -3.13 -2.54
C PHE A 45 -6.46 -1.75 -1.96
N ALA A 46 -5.21 -1.55 -1.54
CA ALA A 46 -4.73 -0.27 -1.03
C ALA A 46 -4.78 0.82 -2.10
N LEU A 47 -4.36 0.51 -3.33
CA LEU A 47 -4.40 1.45 -4.45
C LEU A 47 -5.83 1.79 -4.87
N PHE A 48 -6.71 0.79 -5.03
CA PHE A 48 -8.10 1.03 -5.42
C PHE A 48 -8.87 1.82 -4.37
N SER A 49 -8.71 1.50 -3.09
CA SER A 49 -9.39 2.21 -2.00
C SER A 49 -8.91 3.66 -1.88
N SER A 50 -7.60 3.90 -1.92
CA SER A 50 -7.04 5.26 -1.85
C SER A 50 -7.36 6.09 -3.11
N LEU A 51 -7.35 5.50 -4.31
CA LEU A 51 -7.80 6.17 -5.54
C LEU A 51 -9.27 6.57 -5.47
N THR A 52 -10.13 5.68 -4.97
CA THR A 52 -11.57 5.97 -4.79
C THR A 52 -11.77 7.18 -3.88
N LEU A 53 -10.98 7.29 -2.81
CA LEU A 53 -11.05 8.43 -1.89
C LEU A 53 -10.56 9.74 -2.52
N VAL A 54 -9.51 9.70 -3.34
CA VAL A 54 -9.05 10.86 -4.11
C VAL A 54 -10.16 11.35 -5.05
N ILE A 55 -10.84 10.44 -5.74
CA ILE A 55 -11.94 10.80 -6.66
C ILE A 55 -13.13 11.41 -5.91
N ILE A 56 -13.52 10.86 -4.75
CA ILE A 56 -14.70 11.31 -4.00
C ILE A 56 -14.45 12.64 -3.27
N TYR A 57 -13.31 12.77 -2.60
CA TYR A 57 -13.04 13.89 -1.70
C TYR A 57 -12.15 14.97 -2.32
N SER A 58 -11.33 14.63 -3.32
CA SER A 58 -10.45 15.54 -4.06
C SER A 58 -9.65 16.49 -3.15
N ASP A 59 -9.21 15.97 -2.01
CA ASP A 59 -8.48 16.73 -1.00
C ASP A 59 -7.00 16.35 -0.99
N LEU A 60 -6.14 17.35 -0.74
CA LEU A 60 -4.68 17.22 -0.81
C LEU A 60 -4.13 16.06 0.05
N PHE A 61 -4.76 15.78 1.19
CA PHE A 61 -4.31 14.73 2.10
C PHE A 61 -4.60 13.35 1.53
N SER A 62 -5.79 13.14 0.94
CA SER A 62 -6.11 11.92 0.20
C SER A 62 -5.19 11.71 -0.99
N GLU A 63 -4.83 12.77 -1.72
CA GLU A 63 -3.86 12.71 -2.83
C GLU A 63 -2.48 12.27 -2.33
N ILE A 64 -1.98 12.88 -1.25
CA ILE A 64 -0.69 12.51 -0.65
C ILE A 64 -0.70 11.03 -0.22
N LEU A 65 -1.77 10.57 0.43
CA LEU A 65 -1.89 9.17 0.84
C LEU A 65 -1.92 8.22 -0.35
N PHE A 66 -2.59 8.60 -1.45
CA PHE A 66 -2.59 7.82 -2.68
C PHE A 66 -1.18 7.70 -3.28
N PHE A 67 -0.43 8.81 -3.35
CA PHE A 67 0.96 8.78 -3.81
C PHE A 67 1.86 7.92 -2.92
N ILE A 68 1.70 7.98 -1.60
CA ILE A 68 2.42 7.10 -0.68
C ILE A 68 2.10 5.63 -0.98
N ASN A 69 0.82 5.29 -1.15
CA ASN A 69 0.42 3.92 -1.47
C ASN A 69 0.97 3.43 -2.82
N ILE A 70 1.11 4.31 -3.83
CA ILE A 70 1.81 3.99 -5.09
C ILE A 70 3.27 3.63 -4.81
N ILE A 71 3.99 4.46 -4.05
CA ILE A 71 5.41 4.21 -3.74
C ILE A 71 5.57 2.88 -2.98
N LEU A 72 4.69 2.60 -2.02
CA LEU A 72 4.71 1.35 -1.25
C LEU A 72 4.39 0.13 -2.12
N ALA A 73 3.44 0.24 -3.05
CA ALA A 73 3.16 -0.84 -3.99
C ALA A 73 4.35 -1.10 -4.94
N LEU A 74 5.01 -0.04 -5.42
CA LEU A 74 6.23 -0.20 -6.22
C LEU A 74 7.35 -0.84 -5.41
N TYR A 75 7.52 -0.45 -4.15
CA TYR A 75 8.49 -1.06 -3.25
C TYR A 75 8.22 -2.55 -3.04
N TYR A 76 6.95 -2.94 -2.88
CA TYR A 76 6.56 -4.35 -2.76
C TYR A 76 6.90 -5.17 -4.02
N ILE A 77 6.62 -4.62 -5.20
CA ILE A 77 6.76 -5.35 -6.47
C ILE A 77 8.22 -5.31 -6.97
N TYR A 78 9.03 -4.33 -6.56
CA TYR A 78 10.41 -4.18 -7.01
C TYR A 78 11.28 -5.45 -6.85
N PRO A 79 11.31 -6.14 -5.69
CA PRO A 79 12.03 -7.41 -5.54
C PRO A 79 11.53 -8.50 -6.48
N ILE A 80 10.23 -8.53 -6.78
CA ILE A 80 9.62 -9.52 -7.69
C ILE A 80 10.23 -9.38 -9.10
N PHE A 81 10.46 -8.16 -9.57
CA PHE A 81 11.05 -7.98 -10.90
C PHE A 81 12.55 -8.33 -10.95
N TYR A 82 13.25 -8.25 -9.81
CA TYR A 82 14.71 -8.51 -9.74
C TYR A 82 15.06 -9.95 -9.37
N GLU A 83 14.21 -10.69 -8.66
CA GLU A 83 14.44 -12.10 -8.31
C GLU A 83 13.93 -13.09 -9.38
N PHE A 84 13.05 -12.65 -10.29
CA PHE A 84 12.51 -13.47 -11.38
C PHE A 84 13.28 -13.36 -12.71
N VAL A 85 14.39 -12.60 -12.75
CA VAL A 85 15.37 -12.55 -13.85
C VAL A 85 16.62 -13.32 -13.43
#